data_AF-A0A3R6DFT2-F1
#
_entry.id   AF-A0A3R6DFT2-F1
#
_cell.length_a   1.000
_cell.length_b   1.000
_cell.length_c   1.000
_cell.angle_alpha   90.00
_cell.angle_beta   90.00
_cell.angle_gamma   90.00
#
_symmetry.space_group_name_H-M   'P 1'
#
loop_
_entity.id
_entity.type
_entity.pdbx_description
1 polymer ?
#
loop_
_entity_poly.entity_id
_entity_poly.type
_entity_poly.pdbx_seq_one_letter_code
_entity_poly.pdbx_strand_id
1 'polypeptide(L)'
;MVKNVKEKYNDLIDIISYIGWSISVWLLVYFQLNMNTIDDTYRLVVWMFVFFGCLFYKDSYKEVTKEIIKSGVILIGTNILELYLVGDISGIKIFKLVLAQVLYQILAYLFVFFIRKSKEFHGRYTDRLVVLYLLVLGFLLFVIKLEIICALICTSIISLIRGYFYYKRCCLEKRRQKELEDHLEREHKEKENEMIKMRKKIEDYDELVKKNKKLEAKIRIRENKKRRKKH
;
A
#
# COMPACT_ATOMS: atom_id res chain seq x y z
N MET A 1 -23.03 -3.63 3.26
CA MET A 1 -23.19 -2.54 4.24
C MET A 1 -21.86 -2.11 4.88
N VAL A 2 -21.04 -3.02 5.42
CA VAL A 2 -19.73 -2.68 6.05
C VAL A 2 -18.71 -2.07 5.07
N LYS A 3 -18.70 -2.48 3.79
CA LYS A 3 -17.85 -1.87 2.75
C LYS A 3 -18.20 -0.39 2.49
N ASN A 4 -19.48 -0.04 2.34
CA ASN A 4 -19.91 1.34 2.11
C ASN A 4 -19.56 2.30 3.26
N VAL A 5 -19.58 1.84 4.51
CA VAL A 5 -19.21 2.68 5.67
C VAL A 5 -17.71 2.94 5.68
N LYS A 6 -16.91 1.92 5.36
CA LYS A 6 -15.45 2.04 5.30
C LYS A 6 -14.98 2.93 4.14
N GLU A 7 -15.61 2.81 2.97
CA GLU A 7 -15.36 3.70 1.82
C GLU A 7 -15.72 5.14 2.16
N LYS A 8 -16.91 5.39 2.71
CA LYS A 8 -17.34 6.74 3.09
C LYS A 8 -16.45 7.39 4.17
N TYR A 9 -15.91 6.59 5.09
CA TYR A 9 -14.97 7.06 6.11
C TYR A 9 -13.59 7.39 5.51
N ASN A 10 -13.12 6.61 4.55
CA ASN A 10 -11.90 6.90 3.82
C ASN A 10 -12.04 8.21 3.02
N ASP A 11 -13.15 8.39 2.30
CA ASP A 11 -13.41 9.61 1.53
C ASP A 11 -13.41 10.86 2.42
N LEU A 12 -13.97 10.76 3.63
CA LEU A 12 -14.01 11.85 4.60
C LEU A 12 -12.60 12.18 5.13
N ILE A 13 -11.78 11.15 5.39
CA ILE A 13 -10.37 11.35 5.78
C ILE A 13 -9.59 12.03 4.66
N ASP A 14 -9.81 11.65 3.40
CA ASP A 14 -9.12 12.24 2.26
C ASP A 14 -9.46 13.73 2.12
N ILE A 15 -10.73 14.10 2.28
CA ILE A 15 -11.18 15.50 2.27
C ILE A 15 -10.53 16.30 3.40
N ILE A 16 -10.56 15.80 4.64
CA ILE A 16 -9.95 16.49 5.79
C ILE A 16 -8.44 16.64 5.58
N SER A 17 -7.79 15.61 5.05
CA SER A 17 -6.35 15.61 4.85
C SER A 17 -5.95 16.59 3.75
N TYR A 18 -6.74 16.71 2.68
CA TYR A 18 -6.55 17.73 1.63
C TYR A 18 -6.65 19.16 2.18
N ILE A 19 -7.69 19.42 2.97
CA ILE A 19 -7.93 20.75 3.56
C ILE A 19 -6.80 21.10 4.54
N GLY A 20 -6.50 20.20 5.47
CA GLY A 20 -5.46 20.38 6.47
C GLY A 20 -4.07 20.58 5.84
N TRP A 21 -3.77 19.84 4.78
CA TRP A 21 -2.53 20.02 4.02
C TRP A 21 -2.48 21.38 3.30
N SER A 22 -3.55 21.78 2.61
CA SER A 22 -3.59 23.06 1.90
C SER A 22 -3.44 24.26 2.83
N ILE A 23 -4.09 24.21 4.00
CA ILE A 23 -3.93 25.21 5.07
C ILE A 23 -2.48 25.23 5.59
N SER A 24 -1.87 24.06 5.77
CA SER A 24 -0.49 23.97 6.24
C SER A 24 0.50 24.59 5.25
N VAL A 25 0.35 24.33 3.95
CA VAL A 25 1.18 24.95 2.90
C VAL A 25 1.00 26.47 2.88
N TRP A 26 -0.25 26.95 2.99
CA TRP A 26 -0.54 28.37 3.05
C TRP A 26 0.16 29.04 4.24
N LEU A 27 0.02 28.47 5.44
CA LEU A 27 0.64 28.98 6.67
C LEU A 27 2.17 28.96 6.60
N LEU A 28 2.78 27.91 6.05
CA LEU A 28 4.24 27.84 5.89
C LEU A 28 4.76 28.97 5.01
N VAL A 29 4.08 29.25 3.90
CA VAL A 29 4.43 30.34 2.99
C VAL A 29 4.23 31.69 3.68
N TYR A 30 3.15 31.87 4.42
CA TYR A 30 2.89 33.08 5.20
C TYR A 30 4.01 33.34 6.23
N PHE A 31 4.36 32.34 7.04
CA PHE A 31 5.41 32.47 8.04
C PHE A 31 6.76 32.79 7.42
N GLN A 32 7.11 32.17 6.29
CA GLN A 32 8.40 32.40 5.65
C GLN A 32 8.53 33.78 4.99
N LEU A 33 7.42 34.43 4.67
CA LEU A 33 7.41 35.78 4.09
C LEU A 33 7.29 36.88 5.15
N ASN A 34 6.62 36.60 6.27
CA ASN A 34 6.21 37.64 7.23
C ASN A 34 6.87 37.53 8.62
N MET A 35 7.49 36.39 8.97
CA MET A 35 8.06 36.16 10.30
C MET A 35 9.51 35.68 10.22
N ASN A 36 10.41 36.35 10.97
CA ASN A 36 11.83 35.98 11.04
C ASN A 36 12.14 34.93 12.13
N THR A 37 11.19 34.61 13.00
CA THR A 37 11.39 33.73 14.16
C THR A 37 10.59 32.43 14.07
N ILE A 38 11.26 31.31 14.34
CA ILE A 38 10.66 29.98 14.47
C ILE A 38 10.00 29.88 15.85
N ASP A 39 8.69 30.09 15.91
CA ASP A 39 7.88 29.93 17.12
C ASP A 39 7.28 28.50 17.23
N ASP A 40 6.74 28.15 18.41
CA ASP A 40 6.02 26.88 18.64
C ASP A 40 4.86 26.69 17.64
N THR A 41 4.26 27.79 17.17
CA THR A 41 3.27 27.81 16.09
C THR A 41 3.83 27.29 14.76
N TYR A 42 5.05 27.70 14.38
CA TYR A 42 5.69 27.25 13.14
C TYR A 42 6.03 25.75 13.21
N ARG A 43 6.48 25.27 14.39
CA ARG A 43 6.73 23.83 14.63
C ARG A 43 5.46 23.01 14.46
N LEU A 44 4.32 23.51 14.97
CA LEU A 44 3.03 22.87 14.80
C LEU A 44 2.62 22.80 13.33
N VAL A 45 2.78 23.88 12.57
CA VAL A 45 2.43 23.91 11.14
C VAL A 45 3.31 22.94 10.33
N VAL A 46 4.61 22.85 10.62
CA VAL A 46 5.50 21.86 9.98
C VAL A 46 5.05 20.43 10.30
N TRP A 47 4.71 20.15 11.56
CA TRP A 47 4.21 18.82 11.94
C TRP A 47 2.87 18.50 11.24
N MET A 48 1.95 19.47 11.17
CA MET A 48 0.66 19.32 10.48
C MET A 48 0.84 19.09 8.97
N PHE A 49 1.77 19.79 8.33
CA PHE A 49 2.11 19.58 6.92
C PHE A 49 2.54 18.12 6.66
N VAL A 50 3.43 17.58 7.50
CA VAL A 50 3.89 16.20 7.40
C VAL A 50 2.77 15.21 7.75
N PHE A 51 1.98 15.49 8.79
CA PHE A 51 0.87 14.65 9.23
C PHE A 51 -0.21 14.48 8.17
N PHE A 52 -0.71 15.59 7.62
CA PHE A 52 -1.70 15.54 6.55
C PHE A 52 -1.12 15.00 5.25
N GLY A 53 0.17 15.24 4.97
CA GLY A 53 0.89 14.57 3.89
C GLY A 53 0.91 13.04 4.05
N CYS A 54 1.06 12.51 5.26
CA CYS A 54 0.99 11.08 5.51
C CYS A 54 -0.42 10.49 5.33
N LEU A 55 -1.47 11.23 5.75
CA LEU A 55 -2.85 10.76 5.68
C LEU A 55 -3.43 10.79 4.27
N PHE A 56 -3.16 11.84 3.51
CA PHE A 56 -3.84 12.11 2.24
C PHE A 56 -3.44 11.17 1.11
N TYR A 57 -2.29 10.48 1.20
CA TYR A 57 -1.63 9.93 0.01
C TYR A 57 -1.49 8.40 0.00
N LYS A 58 -2.58 7.69 0.34
CA LYS A 58 -2.52 6.24 0.58
C LYS A 58 -2.55 5.37 -0.70
N ASP A 59 -3.17 5.78 -1.82
CA ASP A 59 -3.47 4.80 -2.89
C ASP A 59 -3.36 5.19 -4.40
N SER A 60 -3.31 6.46 -4.84
CA SER A 60 -3.25 6.77 -6.30
C SER A 60 -2.36 7.95 -6.71
N TYR A 61 -1.13 7.69 -7.15
CA TYR A 61 -0.14 8.72 -7.55
C TYR A 61 -0.63 9.73 -8.60
N LYS A 62 -1.48 9.30 -9.55
CA LYS A 62 -2.04 10.21 -10.57
C LYS A 62 -3.07 11.16 -9.98
N GLU A 63 -3.87 10.71 -9.02
CA GLU A 63 -4.81 11.57 -8.29
C GLU A 63 -4.06 12.51 -7.37
N VAL A 64 -3.07 12.02 -6.63
CA VAL A 64 -2.19 12.83 -5.79
C VAL A 64 -1.56 13.99 -6.57
N THR A 65 -0.97 13.71 -7.73
CA THR A 65 -0.33 14.76 -8.55
C THR A 65 -1.36 15.80 -9.02
N LYS A 66 -2.58 15.38 -9.37
CA LYS A 66 -3.67 16.31 -9.74
C LYS A 66 -4.08 17.19 -8.56
N GLU A 67 -4.21 16.62 -7.37
CA GLU A 67 -4.62 17.37 -6.18
C GLU A 67 -3.54 18.36 -5.70
N ILE A 68 -2.26 18.00 -5.83
CA ILE A 68 -1.12 18.91 -5.61
C ILE A 68 -1.20 20.12 -6.55
N ILE A 69 -1.41 19.88 -7.85
CA ILE A 69 -1.51 20.96 -8.85
C ILE A 69 -2.74 21.84 -8.57
N LYS A 70 -3.90 21.25 -8.29
CA LYS A 70 -5.13 21.99 -7.99
C LYS A 70 -4.95 22.90 -6.78
N SER A 71 -4.40 22.38 -5.68
CA SER A 71 -4.15 23.18 -4.48
C SER A 71 -3.11 24.26 -4.73
N GLY A 72 -2.05 23.97 -5.48
CA GLY A 72 -1.07 24.97 -5.89
C GLY A 72 -1.72 26.15 -6.63
N VAL A 73 -2.59 25.87 -7.59
CA VAL A 73 -3.32 26.91 -8.35
C VAL A 73 -4.25 27.73 -7.44
N ILE A 74 -5.01 27.06 -6.57
CA ILE A 74 -5.90 27.73 -5.61
C ILE A 74 -5.11 28.64 -4.68
N LEU A 75 -4.02 28.15 -4.10
CA LEU A 75 -3.20 28.86 -3.13
C LEU A 75 -2.45 30.04 -3.75
N ILE A 76 -1.98 29.92 -5.00
CA ILE A 76 -1.41 31.05 -5.74
C ILE A 76 -2.48 32.12 -5.96
N GLY A 77 -3.67 31.70 -6.41
CA GLY A 77 -4.80 32.60 -6.66
C GLY A 77 -5.25 33.36 -5.41
N THR A 78 -5.42 32.66 -4.28
CA THR A 78 -5.84 33.28 -3.01
C THR A 78 -4.82 34.28 -2.49
N ASN A 79 -3.52 33.96 -2.61
CA ASN A 79 -2.47 34.85 -2.13
C ASN A 79 -2.28 36.09 -3.01
N ILE A 80 -2.46 35.97 -4.32
CA ILE A 80 -2.45 37.14 -5.22
C ILE A 80 -3.65 38.04 -4.91
N LEU A 81 -4.83 37.46 -4.68
CA LEU A 81 -6.03 38.21 -4.30
C LEU A 81 -5.84 38.94 -2.96
N GLU A 82 -5.25 38.28 -1.96
CA GLU A 82 -4.92 38.88 -0.66
C GLU A 82 -3.95 40.07 -0.81
N LEU A 83 -2.87 39.89 -1.56
CA LEU A 83 -1.91 40.98 -1.84
C LEU A 83 -2.58 42.16 -2.57
N TYR A 84 -3.54 41.88 -3.47
CA TYR A 84 -4.33 42.91 -4.14
C TYR A 84 -5.23 43.68 -3.17
N LEU A 85 -5.91 42.98 -2.25
CA LEU A 85 -6.79 43.60 -1.26
C LEU A 85 -6.03 44.42 -0.21
N VAL A 86 -4.83 43.97 0.19
CA VAL A 86 -3.97 44.68 1.15
C VAL A 86 -3.24 45.87 0.52
N GLY A 87 -3.24 45.99 -0.82
CA GLY A 87 -2.59 47.08 -1.55
C GLY A 87 -1.06 47.00 -1.58
N ASP A 88 -0.48 45.86 -1.18
CA ASP A 88 0.96 45.63 -1.04
C ASP A 88 1.52 44.81 -2.22
N ILE A 89 1.14 45.19 -3.44
CA ILE A 89 1.55 44.52 -4.67
C ILE A 89 2.94 45.00 -5.09
N SER A 90 3.96 44.26 -4.69
CA SER A 90 5.27 44.31 -5.33
C SER A 90 5.49 43.04 -6.15
N GLY A 91 5.94 43.18 -7.40
CA GLY A 91 6.27 42.04 -8.26
C GLY A 91 7.30 41.09 -7.63
N ILE A 92 8.21 41.61 -6.80
CA ILE A 92 9.20 40.82 -6.05
C ILE A 92 8.53 39.96 -4.97
N LYS A 93 7.52 40.49 -4.27
CA LYS A 93 6.77 39.75 -3.24
C LYS A 93 5.95 38.63 -3.88
N ILE A 94 5.27 38.92 -4.99
CA ILE A 94 4.53 37.92 -5.76
C ILE A 94 5.46 36.80 -6.23
N PHE A 95 6.63 37.15 -6.78
CA PHE A 95 7.61 36.15 -7.21
C PHE A 95 8.10 35.26 -6.07
N LYS A 96 8.49 35.84 -4.92
CA LYS A 96 8.92 35.07 -3.74
C LYS A 96 7.82 34.13 -3.24
N LEU A 97 6.57 34.59 -3.26
CA LEU A 97 5.42 33.81 -2.84
C LEU A 97 5.18 32.60 -3.74
N VAL A 98 5.14 32.82 -5.07
CA VAL A 98 4.98 31.75 -6.05
C VAL A 98 6.12 30.74 -5.93
N LEU A 99 7.36 31.23 -5.79
CA LEU A 99 8.52 30.37 -5.61
C LEU A 99 8.43 29.53 -4.34
N ALA A 100 8.08 30.12 -3.20
CA ALA A 100 7.91 29.40 -1.93
C ALA A 100 6.81 28.32 -2.02
N GLN A 101 5.67 28.65 -2.62
CA GLN A 101 4.60 27.68 -2.85
C GLN A 101 5.06 26.53 -3.74
N VAL A 102 5.72 26.80 -4.87
CA VAL A 102 6.23 25.76 -5.75
C VAL A 102 7.21 24.85 -5.01
N LEU A 103 8.10 25.39 -4.19
CA LEU A 103 9.05 24.60 -3.39
C LEU A 103 8.35 23.68 -2.38
N TYR A 104 7.36 24.18 -1.64
CA TYR A 104 6.61 23.37 -0.70
C TYR A 104 5.77 22.28 -1.40
N GLN A 105 5.24 22.56 -2.58
CA GLN A 105 4.52 21.58 -3.40
C GLN A 105 5.47 20.47 -3.92
N ILE A 106 6.69 20.83 -4.33
CA ILE A 106 7.73 19.85 -4.71
C ILE A 106 8.14 18.99 -3.50
N LEU A 107 8.34 19.61 -2.33
CA LEU A 107 8.65 18.87 -1.10
C LEU A 107 7.55 17.89 -0.72
N ALA A 108 6.28 18.30 -0.80
CA ALA A 108 5.15 17.42 -0.58
C ALA A 108 5.17 16.23 -1.54
N TYR A 109 5.43 16.49 -2.82
CA TYR A 109 5.52 15.46 -3.84
C TYR A 109 6.64 14.45 -3.57
N LEU A 110 7.84 14.91 -3.19
CA LEU A 110 8.95 14.04 -2.82
C LEU A 110 8.60 13.15 -1.62
N PHE A 111 7.95 13.72 -0.60
CA PHE A 111 7.52 12.98 0.57
C PHE A 111 6.54 11.84 0.22
N VAL A 112 5.58 12.10 -0.67
CA VAL A 112 4.66 11.08 -1.20
C VAL A 112 5.41 9.97 -1.92
N PHE A 113 6.37 10.35 -2.76
CA PHE A 113 7.18 9.38 -3.50
C PHE A 113 7.91 8.42 -2.55
N PHE A 114 8.44 8.94 -1.43
CA PHE A 114 9.06 8.11 -0.40
C PHE A 114 8.08 7.17 0.30
N ILE A 115 6.88 7.64 0.67
CA ILE A 115 5.86 6.77 1.29
C ILE A 115 5.45 5.63 0.34
N ARG A 116 5.25 5.93 -0.95
CA ARG A 116 4.95 4.91 -1.95
C ARG A 116 6.07 3.88 -2.07
N LYS A 117 7.32 4.33 -2.21
CA LYS A 117 8.46 3.40 -2.26
C LYS A 117 8.56 2.57 -0.99
N SER A 118 8.27 3.17 0.15
CA SER A 118 8.18 2.45 1.42
C SER A 118 7.08 1.37 1.39
N LYS A 119 5.92 1.63 0.78
CA LYS A 119 4.85 0.63 0.56
C LYS A 119 5.30 -0.54 -0.29
N GLU A 120 6.04 -0.27 -1.36
CA GLU A 120 6.62 -1.31 -2.25
C GLU A 120 7.63 -2.21 -1.49
N PHE A 121 8.47 -1.63 -0.63
CA PHE A 121 9.51 -2.37 0.11
C PHE A 121 9.00 -3.07 1.38
N HIS A 122 8.19 -2.40 2.18
CA HIS A 122 7.80 -2.84 3.53
C HIS A 122 6.40 -3.44 3.59
N GLY A 123 5.60 -3.30 2.53
CA GLY A 123 4.25 -3.86 2.44
C GLY A 123 3.37 -3.42 3.62
N ARG A 124 2.84 -4.39 4.36
CA ARG A 124 1.97 -4.19 5.54
C ARG A 124 2.63 -3.44 6.71
N TYR A 125 3.95 -3.35 6.73
CA TYR A 125 4.68 -2.65 7.80
C TYR A 125 4.82 -1.14 7.55
N THR A 126 4.44 -0.66 6.37
CA THR A 126 4.55 0.75 5.98
C THR A 126 3.72 1.66 6.88
N ASP A 127 2.47 1.30 7.15
CA ASP A 127 1.58 2.08 8.04
C ASP A 127 2.19 2.23 9.44
N ARG A 128 2.83 1.18 9.96
CA ARG A 128 3.53 1.22 11.26
C ARG A 128 4.75 2.13 11.22
N LEU A 129 5.48 2.13 10.11
CA LEU A 129 6.65 2.98 9.92
C LEU A 129 6.26 4.46 9.83
N VAL A 130 5.17 4.77 9.12
CA VAL A 130 4.62 6.13 9.00
C VAL A 130 4.14 6.65 10.37
N VAL A 131 3.42 5.83 11.14
CA VAL A 131 3.00 6.19 12.50
C VAL A 131 4.22 6.43 13.40
N LEU A 132 5.23 5.56 13.32
CA LEU A 132 6.48 5.74 14.08
C LEU A 132 7.19 7.05 13.70
N TYR A 133 7.27 7.36 12.40
CA TYR A 133 7.86 8.60 11.89
C TYR A 133 7.16 9.82 12.51
N LEU A 134 5.83 9.86 12.46
CA LEU A 134 5.04 10.97 12.99
C LEU A 134 5.16 11.14 14.51
N LEU A 135 5.19 10.03 15.25
CA LEU A 135 5.37 10.05 16.71
C LEU A 135 6.76 10.56 17.11
N VAL A 136 7.80 10.06 16.45
CA VAL A 136 9.18 10.48 16.72
C VAL A 136 9.36 11.95 16.33
N LEU A 137 8.83 12.37 15.19
CA LEU A 137 8.89 13.78 14.77
C LEU A 137 8.18 14.69 15.76
N GLY A 138 6.95 14.33 16.19
CA GLY A 138 6.20 15.09 17.18
C GLY A 138 6.94 15.17 18.52
N PHE A 139 7.49 14.06 18.99
CA PHE A 139 8.27 14.03 20.23
C PHE A 139 9.50 14.96 20.17
N LEU A 140 10.26 14.91 19.07
CA LEU A 140 11.45 15.75 18.89
C LEU A 140 11.09 17.24 18.78
N LEU A 141 9.99 17.56 18.09
CA LEU A 141 9.56 18.94 17.88
C LEU A 141 8.94 19.60 19.11
N PHE A 142 8.14 18.88 19.90
CA PHE A 142 7.35 19.47 21.00
C PHE A 142 7.91 19.18 22.39
N VAL A 143 8.48 18.00 22.63
CA VAL A 143 9.00 17.63 23.96
C VAL A 143 10.45 18.06 24.10
N ILE A 144 11.30 17.67 23.15
CA ILE A 144 12.73 18.02 23.17
C ILE A 144 12.94 19.45 22.65
N LYS A 145 12.01 19.95 21.83
CA LYS A 145 12.10 21.26 21.16
C LYS A 145 13.37 21.41 20.31
N LEU A 146 13.82 20.32 19.69
CA LEU A 146 14.94 20.32 18.74
C LEU A 146 14.68 21.25 17.56
N GLU A 147 15.75 21.77 16.94
CA GLU A 147 15.62 22.49 15.67
C GLU A 147 14.95 21.62 14.62
N ILE A 148 14.11 22.22 13.77
CA ILE A 148 13.25 21.50 12.83
C ILE A 148 14.08 20.63 11.88
N ILE A 149 15.20 21.17 11.38
CA ILE A 149 16.10 20.44 10.48
C ILE A 149 16.69 19.21 11.20
N CYS A 150 17.20 19.39 12.42
CA CYS A 150 17.73 18.29 13.23
C CYS A 150 16.64 17.25 13.55
N ALA A 151 15.43 17.67 13.92
CA ALA A 151 14.31 16.78 14.19
C ALA A 151 13.95 15.92 12.96
N LEU A 152 13.92 16.53 11.77
CA LEU A 152 13.67 15.81 10.51
C LEU A 152 14.78 14.81 10.19
N ILE A 153 16.05 15.18 10.37
CA ILE A 153 17.20 14.29 10.14
C ILE A 153 17.15 13.11 11.12
N CYS A 154 17.01 13.36 12.42
CA CYS A 154 16.95 12.31 13.45
C CYS A 154 15.77 11.35 13.20
N THR A 155 14.58 11.89 12.90
CA THR A 155 13.40 11.06 12.58
C THR A 155 13.65 10.19 11.35
N SER A 156 14.29 10.75 10.33
CA SER A 156 14.60 10.02 9.09
C SER A 156 15.60 8.88 9.33
N ILE A 157 16.64 9.12 10.12
CA ILE A 157 17.62 8.08 10.51
C ILE A 157 16.94 6.94 11.28
N ILE A 158 16.15 7.27 12.30
CA ILE A 158 15.42 6.28 13.11
C ILE A 158 14.48 5.44 12.23
N SER A 159 13.79 6.11 11.30
CA SER A 159 12.87 5.47 10.37
C SER A 159 13.57 4.59 9.34
N LEU A 160 14.76 4.97 8.87
CA LEU A 160 15.58 4.14 7.99
C LEU A 160 16.05 2.86 8.70
N ILE A 161 16.52 2.97 9.94
CA ILE A 161 16.97 1.81 10.73
C ILE A 161 15.80 0.83 10.92
N ARG A 162 14.64 1.33 11.37
CA ARG A 162 13.44 0.48 11.56
C ARG A 162 12.89 -0.05 10.24
N GLY A 163 12.96 0.73 9.17
CA GLY A 163 12.58 0.34 7.82
C GLY A 163 13.40 -0.85 7.34
N TYR A 164 14.72 -0.81 7.51
CA TYR A 164 15.60 -1.93 7.15
C TYR A 164 15.19 -3.25 7.85
N PHE A 165 14.87 -3.20 9.14
CA PHE A 165 14.37 -4.39 9.86
C PHE A 165 13.04 -4.90 9.31
N TYR A 166 12.12 -4.00 8.95
CA TYR A 166 10.85 -4.39 8.33
C TYR A 166 11.02 -4.94 6.93
N TYR A 167 11.94 -4.40 6.14
CA TYR A 167 12.27 -4.89 4.81
C TYR A 167 12.77 -6.34 4.90
N LYS A 168 13.73 -6.61 5.81
CA LYS A 168 14.24 -7.96 6.04
C LYS A 168 13.12 -8.94 6.42
N ARG A 169 12.20 -8.52 7.30
CA ARG A 169 11.02 -9.35 7.67
C ARG A 169 10.08 -9.58 6.49
N CYS A 170 9.80 -8.56 5.69
CA CYS A 170 8.96 -8.66 4.50
C CYS A 170 9.55 -9.65 3.47
N CYS A 171 10.86 -9.60 3.22
CA CYS A 171 11.55 -10.56 2.35
C CYS A 171 11.46 -12.00 2.88
N LEU A 172 11.60 -12.19 4.18
CA LEU A 172 11.45 -13.52 4.80
C LEU A 172 10.02 -14.05 4.68
N GLU A 173 9.02 -13.21 4.89
CA GLU A 173 7.60 -13.57 4.71
C GLU A 173 7.31 -13.98 3.27
N LYS A 174 7.78 -13.20 2.28
CA LYS A 174 7.63 -13.52 0.85
C LYS A 174 8.27 -14.86 0.48
N ARG A 175 9.44 -15.19 1.04
CA ARG A 175 10.08 -16.51 0.81
C ARG A 175 9.26 -17.65 1.39
N ARG A 176 8.79 -17.52 2.64
CA ARG A 176 7.96 -18.55 3.29
C ARG A 176 6.63 -18.77 2.57
N GLN A 177 6.00 -17.70 2.07
CA GLN A 177 4.78 -17.83 1.28
C GLN A 177 5.03 -18.61 0.00
N LYS A 178 6.12 -18.30 -0.71
CA LYS A 178 6.49 -19.04 -1.93
C LYS A 178 6.77 -20.51 -1.65
N GLU A 179 7.49 -20.83 -0.57
CA GLU A 179 7.74 -22.21 -0.15
C GLU A 179 6.44 -22.97 0.16
N LEU A 180 5.48 -22.31 0.80
CA LEU A 180 4.17 -22.90 1.11
C LEU A 180 3.33 -23.13 -0.16
N GLU A 181 3.32 -22.17 -1.08
CA GLU A 181 2.64 -22.30 -2.38
C GLU A 181 3.25 -23.44 -3.21
N ASP A 182 4.59 -23.51 -3.30
CA ASP A 182 5.29 -24.60 -3.98
C ASP A 182 5.01 -25.97 -3.35
N HIS A 183 4.81 -26.05 -2.03
CA HIS A 183 4.44 -27.28 -1.33
C HIS A 183 3.00 -27.70 -1.63
N LEU A 184 2.05 -26.76 -1.56
CA LEU A 184 0.65 -27.00 -1.88
C LEU A 184 0.47 -27.45 -3.34
N GLU A 185 1.21 -26.85 -4.27
CA GLU A 185 1.16 -27.24 -5.68
C GLU A 185 1.68 -28.67 -5.92
N ARG A 186 2.73 -29.07 -5.20
CA ARG A 186 3.24 -30.46 -5.24
C ARG A 186 2.22 -31.44 -4.69
N GLU A 187 1.64 -31.17 -3.52
CA GLU A 187 0.59 -32.03 -2.95
C GLU A 187 -0.62 -32.17 -3.89
N HIS A 188 -1.03 -31.08 -4.53
CA HIS A 188 -2.15 -31.11 -5.46
C HIS A 188 -1.83 -31.98 -6.69
N LYS A 189 -0.64 -31.84 -7.26
CA LYS A 189 -0.15 -32.67 -8.37
C LYS A 189 -0.04 -34.15 -7.99
N GLU A 190 0.41 -34.45 -6.77
CA GLU A 190 0.48 -35.83 -6.27
C GLU A 190 -0.92 -36.45 -6.14
N LYS A 191 -1.88 -35.75 -5.52
CA LYS A 191 -3.27 -36.20 -5.40
C LYS A 191 -3.93 -36.42 -6.77
N GLU A 192 -3.67 -35.53 -7.72
CA GLU A 192 -4.18 -35.66 -9.09
C GLU A 192 -3.59 -36.90 -9.79
N ASN A 193 -2.28 -37.12 -9.66
CA ASN A 193 -1.61 -38.32 -10.18
C ASN A 193 -2.13 -39.62 -9.53
N GLU A 194 -2.42 -39.61 -8.24
CA GLU A 194 -3.03 -40.75 -7.54
C GLU A 194 -4.45 -41.04 -8.04
N MET A 195 -5.26 -40.00 -8.25
CA MET A 195 -6.60 -40.16 -8.83
C MET A 195 -6.55 -40.74 -10.25
N ILE A 196 -5.61 -40.29 -11.09
CA ILE A 196 -5.42 -40.85 -12.43
C ILE A 196 -5.03 -42.33 -12.36
N LYS A 197 -4.11 -42.70 -11.46
CA LYS A 197 -3.72 -44.10 -11.24
C LYS A 197 -4.91 -44.94 -10.76
N MET A 198 -5.72 -44.43 -9.85
CA MET A 198 -6.93 -45.12 -9.38
C MET A 198 -7.96 -45.31 -10.49
N ARG A 199 -8.21 -44.29 -11.32
CA ARG A 199 -9.10 -44.42 -12.48
C ARG A 199 -8.63 -45.51 -13.44
N LYS A 200 -7.35 -45.54 -13.78
CA LYS A 200 -6.78 -46.60 -14.63
C LYS A 200 -6.97 -47.99 -14.04
N LYS A 201 -6.72 -48.15 -12.73
CA LYS A 201 -6.95 -49.44 -12.03
C LYS A 201 -8.42 -49.88 -12.08
N ILE A 202 -9.36 -48.95 -11.98
CA ILE A 202 -10.80 -49.24 -12.08
C ILE A 202 -11.15 -49.68 -13.51
N GLU A 203 -10.64 -48.98 -14.52
CA GLU A 203 -10.85 -49.34 -15.94
C GLU A 203 -10.28 -50.73 -16.26
N ASP A 204 -9.06 -51.03 -15.80
CA ASP A 204 -8.43 -52.34 -15.96
C ASP A 204 -9.25 -53.45 -15.28
N TYR A 205 -9.77 -53.17 -14.08
CA TYR A 205 -10.62 -54.10 -13.34
C TYR A 205 -11.94 -54.39 -14.08
N ASP A 206 -12.61 -53.36 -14.60
CA ASP A 206 -13.83 -53.52 -15.39
C ASP A 206 -13.60 -54.35 -16.66
N GLU A 207 -12.44 -54.19 -17.30
CA GLU A 207 -12.07 -55.00 -18.47
C GLU A 207 -11.84 -56.47 -18.10
N LEU A 208 -11.18 -56.74 -16.97
CA LEU A 208 -11.00 -58.09 -16.43
C LEU A 208 -12.34 -58.73 -16.08
N VAL A 209 -13.27 -58.00 -15.45
CA VAL A 209 -14.63 -58.48 -15.15
C VAL A 209 -15.37 -58.86 -16.43
N LYS A 210 -15.28 -58.04 -17.49
CA LYS A 210 -15.87 -58.36 -18.80
C LYS A 210 -15.26 -59.63 -19.41
N LYS A 211 -13.93 -59.82 -19.32
CA LYS A 211 -13.24 -61.03 -19.80
C LYS A 211 -13.67 -62.27 -19.00
N ASN A 212 -13.78 -62.17 -17.67
CA ASN A 212 -14.23 -63.26 -16.81
C ASN A 212 -15.67 -63.70 -17.13
N LYS A 213 -16.61 -62.74 -17.28
CA LYS A 213 -17.99 -63.07 -17.68
C LYS A 213 -18.05 -63.82 -19.02
N LYS A 214 -17.23 -63.43 -20.01
CA LYS A 214 -17.12 -64.14 -21.29
C LYS A 214 -16.55 -65.55 -21.15
N LEU A 215 -15.55 -65.74 -20.28
CA LEU A 215 -14.97 -67.06 -20.02
C LEU A 215 -15.95 -67.99 -19.30
N GLU A 216 -16.65 -67.51 -18.27
CA GLU A 216 -17.70 -68.28 -17.58
C GLU A 216 -18.79 -68.73 -18.54
N ALA A 217 -19.26 -67.84 -19.43
CA ALA A 217 -20.25 -68.20 -20.44
C ALA A 217 -19.74 -69.33 -21.37
N LYS A 218 -18.47 -69.27 -21.80
CA LYS A 218 -17.84 -70.34 -22.60
C LYS A 218 -17.73 -71.66 -21.82
N ILE A 219 -17.41 -71.60 -20.52
CA ILE A 219 -17.34 -72.78 -19.64
C ILE A 219 -18.72 -73.42 -19.52
N ARG A 220 -19.78 -72.65 -19.20
CA ARG A 220 -21.16 -73.15 -19.11
C ARG A 220 -21.61 -73.81 -20.41
N ILE A 221 -21.29 -73.24 -21.56
CA ILE A 221 -21.60 -73.83 -22.87
C ILE A 221 -20.87 -75.18 -23.05
N ARG A 222 -19.59 -75.26 -22.69
CA ARG A 222 -18.81 -76.52 -22.76
C ARG A 222 -19.35 -77.59 -21.82
N GLU A 223 -19.69 -77.23 -20.58
CA GLU A 223 -20.28 -78.16 -19.61
C GLU A 223 -21.63 -78.71 -20.10
N ASN A 224 -22.50 -77.84 -20.61
CA ASN A 224 -23.78 -78.26 -21.20
C ASN A 224 -23.59 -79.18 -22.41
N LYS A 225 -22.60 -78.90 -23.28
CA LYS A 225 -22.24 -79.81 -24.39
C LYS A 225 -21.69 -81.15 -23.92
N LYS A 226 -20.87 -81.18 -22.87
CA LYS A 226 -20.37 -82.43 -22.27
C LYS A 226 -21.50 -83.26 -21.66
N ARG A 227 -22.46 -82.62 -20.96
CA ARG A 227 -23.65 -83.31 -20.41
C ARG A 227 -24.48 -83.97 -21.51
N ARG A 228 -24.68 -83.29 -22.65
CA ARG A 228 -25.40 -83.82 -23.83
C ARG A 228 -24.69 -84.97 -24.56
N LYS A 229 -23.38 -85.18 -24.36
CA LYS A 229 -22.62 -86.28 -24.95
C LYS A 229 -22.47 -87.50 -24.03
N LYS A 230 -22.89 -87.39 -22.77
CA LYS A 230 -22.91 -88.49 -21.79
C LYS A 230 -24.27 -89.19 -21.69
N HIS A 231 -25.30 -88.61 -22.32
CA HIS A 231 -26.56 -89.26 -22.67
C HIS A 231 -26.49 -89.70 -24.13
#